data_AF-A0A7J3CJX7-F1
#
_entry.id   AF-A0A7J3CJX7-F1
#
_cell.length_a   1.000
_cell.length_b   1.000
_cell.length_c   1.000
_cell.angle_alpha   90.00
_cell.angle_beta   90.00
_cell.angle_gamma   90.00
#
_symmetry.space_group_name_H-M   'P 1'
#
loop_
_entity.id
_entity.type
_entity.pdbx_description
1 polymer ?
#
loop_
_entity_poly.entity_id
_entity_poly.type
_entity_poly.pdbx_seq_one_letter_code
_entity_poly.pdbx_strand_id
1 'polypeptide(L)'
;MAIASKLATGNPLTRRFVISICQAIKKGEKHFTISTPRNFPNFEDYFKNNSLEIVWDKIAKIEKIEDSNWVYDFTVDNLHHNFIANGFVVSNCIGGVAALDYYEGGLSPGGIGFDIDCGVRLLRTNLTVEQIKPKLKELLESIFNNVPSGVGETGKIKLSFSELDEVLVNGAKWAVEHGYGTEKDLEHLESMGCMKGADASKVSNEAKKRGAPQLGTLGAGNHFLEIQKVDKIYLPEVARVFGIEREGQVTVLIHTGSRGFGHQVCTDYLRILESKFKDKLKNLPDRELIYAPSGTRECEDYFSAMAASANYAWTNRHMIMHWIRESFINTLKMKLEDIGLEVVYDVAHNIAKIEE
;
A
#
# COMPACT_ATOMS: atom_id res chain seq x y z
N MET A 1 -15.66 8.54 -31.89
CA MET A 1 -16.39 9.61 -31.15
C MET A 1 -17.48 9.06 -30.26
N ALA A 2 -18.43 8.25 -30.76
CA ALA A 2 -19.51 7.67 -29.93
C ALA A 2 -19.02 6.72 -28.80
N ILE A 3 -17.95 5.94 -29.05
CA ILE A 3 -17.33 5.06 -28.04
C ILE A 3 -16.51 5.87 -27.01
N ALA A 4 -15.74 6.86 -27.47
CA ALA A 4 -14.98 7.78 -26.60
C ALA A 4 -15.87 8.58 -25.64
N SER A 5 -17.09 8.95 -26.06
CA SER A 5 -18.05 9.66 -25.21
C SER A 5 -18.77 8.75 -24.20
N LYS A 6 -18.74 7.42 -24.39
CA LYS A 6 -19.23 6.43 -23.41
C LYS A 6 -18.16 6.03 -22.38
N LEU A 7 -16.87 6.10 -22.75
CA LEU A 7 -15.73 5.84 -21.86
C LEU A 7 -15.36 7.04 -20.97
N ALA A 8 -15.73 8.25 -21.37
CA ALA A 8 -15.44 9.49 -20.65
C ALA A 8 -16.62 9.91 -19.76
N THR A 9 -16.92 9.18 -18.71
CA THR A 9 -17.83 9.70 -17.66
C THR A 9 -17.06 10.58 -16.69
N GLY A 10 -17.49 11.84 -16.55
CA GLY A 10 -17.22 12.67 -15.36
C GLY A 10 -16.47 13.99 -15.58
N ASN A 11 -15.38 14.03 -16.35
CA ASN A 11 -14.49 15.22 -16.39
C ASN A 11 -14.11 15.67 -17.83
N PRO A 12 -14.18 16.98 -18.16
CA PRO A 12 -13.84 17.52 -19.49
C PRO A 12 -12.36 17.35 -19.91
N LEU A 13 -11.41 17.18 -18.99
CA LEU A 13 -9.99 16.90 -19.31
C LEU A 13 -9.81 15.49 -19.86
N THR A 14 -10.46 14.51 -19.24
CA THR A 14 -10.49 13.09 -19.66
C THR A 14 -11.08 12.95 -21.06
N ARG A 15 -12.16 13.70 -21.34
CA ARG A 15 -12.79 13.71 -22.67
C ARG A 15 -11.82 14.22 -23.75
N ARG A 16 -11.05 15.26 -23.45
CA ARG A 16 -10.11 15.88 -24.41
C ARG A 16 -8.91 14.97 -24.68
N PHE A 17 -8.38 14.32 -23.65
CA PHE A 17 -7.27 13.36 -23.74
C PHE A 17 -7.65 12.12 -24.57
N VAL A 18 -8.80 11.50 -24.29
CA VAL A 18 -9.28 10.33 -25.04
C VAL A 18 -9.56 10.68 -26.51
N ILE A 19 -10.06 11.88 -26.79
CA ILE A 19 -10.25 12.37 -28.17
C ILE A 19 -8.90 12.52 -28.89
N SER A 20 -7.88 13.09 -28.24
CA SER A 20 -6.54 13.26 -28.82
C SER A 20 -5.86 11.93 -29.13
N ILE A 21 -5.94 10.94 -28.25
CA ILE A 21 -5.41 9.59 -28.50
C ILE A 21 -6.14 8.90 -29.64
N CYS A 22 -7.48 8.96 -29.65
CA CYS A 22 -8.29 8.36 -30.73
C CYS A 22 -7.99 9.01 -32.09
N GLN A 23 -7.63 10.30 -32.12
CA GLN A 23 -7.22 10.99 -33.35
C GLN A 23 -5.81 10.60 -33.81
N ALA A 24 -4.85 10.45 -32.89
CA ALA A 24 -3.49 10.00 -33.21
C ALA A 24 -3.48 8.57 -33.77
N ILE A 25 -4.27 7.66 -33.18
CA ILE A 25 -4.47 6.29 -33.68
C ILE A 25 -5.09 6.29 -35.08
N LYS A 26 -6.11 7.13 -35.32
CA LYS A 26 -6.75 7.25 -36.65
C LYS A 26 -5.78 7.77 -37.72
N LYS A 27 -4.77 8.56 -37.34
CA LYS A 27 -3.72 9.07 -38.23
C LYS A 27 -2.57 8.07 -38.47
N GLY A 28 -2.59 6.90 -37.82
CA GLY A 28 -1.58 5.87 -38.00
C GLY A 28 -0.24 6.14 -37.32
N GLU A 29 -0.22 7.02 -36.31
CA GLU A 29 0.99 7.35 -35.56
C GLU A 29 1.41 6.17 -34.66
N LYS A 30 2.63 5.66 -34.84
CA LYS A 30 3.14 4.47 -34.09
C LYS A 30 3.80 4.82 -32.75
N HIS A 31 4.20 6.07 -32.56
CA HIS A 31 4.70 6.60 -31.30
C HIS A 31 4.12 7.99 -31.07
N PHE A 32 3.53 8.20 -29.91
CA PHE A 32 2.99 9.48 -29.47
C PHE A 32 3.68 9.86 -28.16
N THR A 33 4.39 10.98 -28.15
CA THR A 33 4.94 11.56 -26.93
C THR A 33 3.93 12.57 -26.41
N ILE A 34 3.46 12.37 -25.18
CA ILE A 34 2.59 13.34 -24.51
C ILE A 34 3.47 14.55 -24.22
N SER A 35 3.24 15.66 -24.93
CA SER A 35 3.86 16.93 -24.57
C SER A 35 3.15 17.48 -23.35
N THR A 36 3.87 17.64 -22.25
CA THR A 36 3.45 18.51 -21.16
C THR A 36 3.29 19.93 -21.72
N PRO A 37 2.24 20.68 -21.33
CA PRO A 37 2.09 22.06 -21.77
C PRO A 37 3.38 22.85 -21.48
N ARG A 38 3.77 23.78 -22.37
CA ARG A 38 4.98 24.62 -22.16
C ARG A 38 4.99 25.39 -20.83
N ASN A 39 3.84 25.48 -20.16
CA ASN A 39 3.65 26.18 -18.90
C ASN A 39 3.60 25.22 -17.70
N PHE A 40 3.93 23.94 -17.89
CA PHE A 40 3.98 22.96 -16.82
C PHE A 40 5.40 22.96 -16.21
N PRO A 41 5.59 23.34 -14.94
CA PRO A 41 6.92 23.49 -14.36
C PRO A 41 7.60 22.13 -14.24
N ASN A 42 8.88 22.08 -14.58
CA ASN A 42 9.72 20.94 -14.21
C ASN A 42 10.07 21.03 -12.71
N PHE A 43 10.53 19.93 -12.12
CA PHE A 43 10.78 19.84 -10.67
C PHE A 43 11.71 20.94 -10.15
N GLU A 44 12.73 21.33 -10.91
CA GLU A 44 13.68 22.37 -10.54
C GLU A 44 13.07 23.79 -10.61
N ASP A 45 12.21 24.06 -11.60
CA ASP A 45 11.48 25.32 -11.74
C ASP A 45 10.35 25.45 -10.71
N TYR A 46 9.77 24.31 -10.30
CA TYR A 46 8.82 24.24 -9.19
C TYR A 46 9.51 24.51 -7.84
N PHE A 47 10.69 23.94 -7.61
CA PHE A 47 11.49 24.12 -6.40
C PHE A 47 11.99 25.56 -6.21
N LYS A 48 12.33 26.26 -7.31
CA LYS A 48 12.77 27.66 -7.25
C LYS A 48 11.66 28.65 -6.91
N ASN A 49 10.40 28.31 -7.18
CA ASN A 49 9.24 29.21 -7.04
C ASN A 49 8.26 28.79 -5.94
N ASN A 50 8.48 27.65 -5.28
CA ASN A 50 7.67 27.17 -4.16
C ASN A 50 8.58 26.69 -3.02
N SER A 51 8.34 27.17 -1.80
CA SER A 51 9.02 26.67 -0.61
C SER A 51 8.51 25.28 -0.25
N LEU A 52 9.37 24.26 -0.35
CA LEU A 52 9.09 22.94 0.19
C LEU A 52 9.28 22.99 1.70
N GLU A 53 8.19 23.10 2.44
CA GLU A 53 8.17 22.81 3.88
C GLU A 53 7.95 21.30 4.06
N ILE A 54 9.05 20.54 4.11
CA ILE A 54 9.06 19.33 4.93
C ILE A 54 9.17 19.85 6.36
N VAL A 55 8.07 19.76 7.12
CA VAL A 55 8.00 20.37 8.45
C VAL A 55 8.80 19.57 9.47
N TRP A 56 9.87 20.18 9.99
CA TRP A 56 10.28 20.01 11.37
C TRP A 56 10.15 21.38 12.02
N ASP A 57 9.28 21.54 13.02
CA ASP A 57 9.15 22.82 13.72
C ASP A 57 8.82 22.69 15.22
N LYS A 58 9.15 23.73 15.99
CA LYS A 58 8.78 23.90 17.41
C LYS A 58 7.49 24.69 17.51
N ILE A 59 6.61 24.27 18.43
CA ILE A 59 5.32 24.91 18.69
C ILE A 59 5.49 26.41 18.94
N ALA A 60 4.98 27.21 18.01
CA ALA A 60 5.08 28.67 18.05
C ALA A 60 4.08 29.31 19.04
N LYS A 61 2.91 28.68 19.26
CA LYS A 61 1.87 29.21 20.17
C LYS A 61 0.88 28.10 20.55
N ILE A 62 0.33 28.18 21.76
CA ILE A 62 -0.83 27.39 22.22
C ILE A 62 -1.91 28.38 22.66
N GLU A 63 -3.14 28.18 22.19
CA GLU A 63 -4.31 28.95 22.65
C GLU A 63 -5.55 28.07 22.81
N LYS A 64 -6.43 28.48 23.72
CA LYS A 64 -7.64 27.74 24.08
C LYS A 64 -8.81 28.29 23.28
N ILE A 65 -9.42 27.44 22.46
CA ILE A 65 -10.57 27.77 21.63
C ILE A 65 -11.83 27.22 22.33
N GLU A 66 -12.86 28.05 22.49
CA GLU A 66 -14.16 27.60 22.98
C GLU A 66 -15.00 27.09 21.79
N ASP A 67 -15.18 25.77 21.77
CA ASP A 67 -16.01 24.96 20.87
C ASP A 67 -15.64 24.95 19.37
N SER A 68 -14.89 23.93 18.96
CA SER A 68 -14.97 23.38 17.59
C SER A 68 -14.92 21.86 17.68
N ASN A 69 -15.98 21.16 17.26
CA ASN A 69 -16.14 19.69 17.33
C ASN A 69 -15.04 18.97 16.53
N TRP A 70 -13.95 18.65 17.23
CA TRP A 70 -12.60 18.35 16.73
C TRP A 70 -12.49 17.14 15.80
N VAL A 71 -12.11 17.41 14.54
CA VAL A 71 -11.34 16.52 13.67
C VAL A 71 -10.08 17.31 13.27
N TYR A 72 -8.90 16.74 13.46
CA TYR A 72 -7.68 17.26 12.84
C TYR A 72 -7.50 16.54 11.51
N ASP A 73 -7.85 17.22 10.42
CA ASP A 73 -7.58 16.75 9.06
C ASP A 73 -6.17 17.21 8.67
N PHE A 74 -5.23 16.27 8.69
CA PHE A 74 -3.94 16.44 8.03
C PHE A 74 -4.12 15.99 6.59
N THR A 75 -4.65 16.88 5.75
CA THR A 75 -4.48 16.73 4.32
C THR A 75 -3.01 16.96 4.03
N VAL A 76 -2.32 15.95 3.48
CA VAL A 76 -0.99 16.19 2.91
C VAL A 76 -1.20 17.09 1.71
N ASP A 77 -0.82 18.36 1.83
CA ASP A 77 -0.86 19.31 0.72
C ASP A 77 0.25 18.97 -0.27
N ASN A 78 0.03 17.92 -1.07
CA ASN A 78 0.96 17.43 -2.06
C ASN A 78 0.29 17.32 -3.42
N LEU A 79 0.80 18.08 -4.39
CA LEU A 79 0.40 18.05 -5.80
C LEU A 79 0.48 16.64 -6.45
N HIS A 80 1.17 15.69 -5.82
CA HIS A 80 1.35 14.30 -6.27
C HIS A 80 0.29 13.32 -5.72
N HIS A 81 -0.68 13.77 -4.91
CA HIS A 81 -1.82 12.96 -4.48
C HIS A 81 -2.76 12.54 -5.62
N ASN A 82 -2.64 13.20 -6.77
CA ASN A 82 -3.09 12.68 -8.04
C ASN A 82 -1.85 12.47 -8.91
N PHE A 83 -1.50 11.22 -9.21
CA PHE A 83 -0.44 10.94 -10.18
C PHE A 83 -0.97 10.08 -11.32
N ILE A 84 -0.34 10.27 -12.48
CA ILE A 84 -0.64 9.52 -13.68
C ILE A 84 0.31 8.34 -13.75
N ALA A 85 -0.17 7.16 -13.38
CA ALA A 85 0.52 5.91 -13.65
C ALA A 85 0.05 5.38 -15.02
N ASN A 86 0.95 5.31 -16.00
CA ASN A 86 0.69 4.70 -17.31
C ASN A 86 -0.57 5.19 -18.04
N GLY A 87 -0.88 6.48 -17.94
CA GLY A 87 -2.03 7.08 -18.65
C GLY A 87 -3.38 6.91 -17.95
N PHE A 88 -3.40 6.44 -16.71
CA PHE A 88 -4.57 6.44 -15.83
C PHE A 88 -4.46 7.56 -14.80
N VAL A 89 -5.57 8.27 -14.57
CA VAL A 89 -5.67 9.15 -13.40
C VAL A 89 -6.08 8.28 -12.23
N VAL A 90 -5.15 8.05 -11.31
CA VAL A 90 -5.47 7.41 -10.03
C VAL A 90 -5.92 8.53 -9.09
N SER A 91 -7.24 8.62 -8.90
CA SER A 91 -7.87 9.47 -7.87
C SER A 91 -8.27 8.55 -6.76
N ASN A 92 -7.68 8.77 -5.60
CA ASN A 92 -7.96 7.98 -4.44
C ASN A 92 -8.23 9.00 -3.33
N CYS A 93 -9.24 8.78 -2.50
CA CYS A 93 -9.27 9.39 -1.15
C CYS A 93 -8.10 8.87 -0.25
N ILE A 94 -7.01 8.39 -0.87
CA ILE A 94 -5.78 7.86 -0.25
C ILE A 94 -4.89 9.07 0.05
N GLY A 95 -4.37 9.12 1.28
CA GLY A 95 -3.44 10.15 1.75
C GLY A 95 -4.06 11.17 2.72
N GLY A 96 -5.31 10.99 3.13
CA GLY A 96 -5.85 11.69 4.29
C GLY A 96 -5.33 11.06 5.58
N VAL A 97 -4.94 11.88 6.55
CA VAL A 97 -4.64 11.45 7.91
C VAL A 97 -5.59 12.17 8.85
N ALA A 98 -6.35 11.40 9.62
CA ALA A 98 -7.21 11.92 10.67
C ALA A 98 -6.75 11.34 12.01
N ALA A 99 -6.41 12.22 12.95
CA ALA A 99 -6.16 11.85 14.34
C ALA A 99 -7.42 12.14 15.16
N LEU A 100 -7.89 11.14 15.89
CA LEU A 100 -9.09 11.22 16.72
C LEU A 100 -8.73 10.83 18.15
N ASP A 101 -9.35 11.51 19.12
CA ASP A 101 -9.15 11.19 20.53
C ASP A 101 -9.52 9.73 20.81
N TYR A 102 -8.71 9.03 21.59
CA TYR A 102 -8.91 7.61 21.86
C TYR A 102 -10.23 7.33 22.59
N TYR A 103 -10.65 8.20 23.51
CA TYR A 103 -11.83 8.00 24.35
C TYR A 103 -13.10 8.59 23.73
N GLU A 104 -13.00 9.74 23.07
CA GLU A 104 -14.14 10.51 22.57
C GLU A 104 -14.35 10.39 21.06
N GLY A 105 -13.38 9.84 20.34
CA GLY A 105 -13.39 9.71 18.88
C GLY A 105 -14.15 8.48 18.37
N GLY A 106 -13.60 7.86 17.33
CA GLY A 106 -14.15 6.65 16.75
C GLY A 106 -13.38 6.15 15.54
N LEU A 107 -13.77 4.99 15.02
CA LEU A 107 -13.08 4.30 13.93
C LEU A 107 -13.99 4.17 12.71
N SER A 108 -13.56 4.70 11.57
CA SER A 108 -14.29 4.58 10.30
C SER A 108 -13.57 3.61 9.35
N PRO A 109 -14.24 2.54 8.88
CA PRO A 109 -13.64 1.67 7.86
C PRO A 109 -13.32 2.41 6.56
N GLY A 110 -14.15 3.38 6.16
CA GLY A 110 -13.90 4.20 4.98
C GLY A 110 -12.67 5.11 5.12
N GLY A 111 -12.38 5.57 6.34
CA GLY A 111 -11.18 6.35 6.64
C GLY A 111 -9.86 5.56 6.57
N ILE A 112 -9.93 4.23 6.70
CA ILE A 112 -8.77 3.33 6.55
C ILE A 112 -8.64 2.84 5.10
N GLY A 113 -9.77 2.54 4.47
CA GLY A 113 -9.85 2.00 3.12
C GLY A 113 -10.12 0.49 3.07
N PHE A 114 -10.50 0.02 1.87
CA PHE A 114 -10.88 -1.37 1.65
C PHE A 114 -9.69 -2.33 1.69
N ASP A 115 -8.55 -1.96 1.08
CA ASP A 115 -7.34 -2.78 1.15
C ASP A 115 -6.56 -2.42 2.42
N ILE A 116 -7.00 -2.98 3.55
CA ILE A 116 -6.40 -2.77 4.87
C ILE A 116 -4.94 -3.24 4.82
N ASP A 117 -4.03 -2.41 5.32
CA ASP A 117 -2.59 -2.59 5.23
C ASP A 117 -2.12 -2.89 3.80
N CYS A 118 -2.73 -2.23 2.80
CA CYS A 118 -1.99 -1.95 1.58
C CYS A 118 -0.72 -1.23 1.99
N GLY A 119 0.42 -1.78 1.56
CA GLY A 119 1.71 -1.46 2.12
C GLY A 119 2.83 -1.66 1.10
N VAL A 120 3.97 -1.06 1.41
CA VAL A 120 5.17 -1.13 0.59
C VAL A 120 6.32 -1.69 1.41
N ARG A 121 7.02 -2.69 0.85
CA ARG A 121 8.29 -3.20 1.38
C ARG A 121 9.41 -2.93 0.40
N LEU A 122 10.47 -2.27 0.88
CA LEU A 122 11.69 -2.03 0.13
C LEU A 122 12.77 -3.01 0.59
N LEU A 123 13.37 -3.70 -0.37
CA LEU A 123 14.56 -4.52 -0.19
C LEU A 123 15.75 -3.81 -0.85
N ARG A 124 16.89 -3.74 -0.15
CA ARG A 124 18.16 -3.35 -0.75
C ARG A 124 18.90 -4.59 -1.23
N THR A 125 19.82 -4.44 -2.17
CA THR A 125 20.75 -5.50 -2.58
C THR A 125 22.18 -4.96 -2.55
N ASN A 126 23.18 -5.83 -2.58
CA ASN A 126 24.58 -5.44 -2.79
C ASN A 126 24.93 -5.26 -4.28
N LEU A 127 23.98 -5.57 -5.17
CA LEU A 127 24.17 -5.65 -6.61
C LEU A 127 24.12 -4.29 -7.30
N THR A 128 24.80 -4.18 -8.43
CA THR A 128 24.68 -3.05 -9.37
C THR A 128 23.85 -3.43 -10.59
N VAL A 129 23.41 -2.41 -11.34
CA VAL A 129 22.69 -2.60 -12.61
C VAL A 129 23.48 -3.47 -13.59
N GLU A 130 24.80 -3.33 -13.66
CA GLU A 130 25.67 -4.09 -14.57
C GLU A 130 25.66 -5.58 -14.24
N GLN A 131 25.55 -5.94 -12.96
CA GLN A 131 25.52 -7.34 -12.52
C GLN A 131 24.17 -8.00 -12.82
N ILE A 132 23.06 -7.26 -12.71
CA ILE A 132 21.72 -7.82 -12.94
C ILE A 132 21.30 -7.80 -14.41
N LYS A 133 21.72 -6.80 -15.18
CA LYS A 133 21.26 -6.55 -16.56
C LYS A 133 21.39 -7.77 -17.50
N PRO A 134 22.48 -8.56 -17.47
CA PRO A 134 22.59 -9.76 -18.32
C PRO A 134 21.55 -10.85 -18.00
N LYS A 135 21.05 -10.88 -16.76
CA LYS A 135 20.13 -11.88 -16.23
C LYS A 135 18.73 -11.35 -15.93
N LEU A 136 18.47 -10.06 -16.19
CA LEU A 136 17.25 -9.39 -15.81
C LEU A 136 16.01 -10.07 -16.37
N LYS A 137 16.04 -10.50 -17.65
CA LYS A 137 14.91 -11.20 -18.26
C LYS A 137 14.63 -12.54 -17.56
N GLU A 138 15.65 -13.37 -17.39
CA GLU A 138 15.54 -14.66 -16.68
C GLU A 138 15.06 -14.47 -15.23
N LEU A 139 15.50 -13.39 -14.59
CA LEU A 139 15.10 -13.06 -13.22
C LEU A 139 13.63 -12.65 -13.15
N LEU A 140 13.18 -11.76 -14.03
CA LEU A 140 11.78 -11.35 -14.09
C LEU A 140 10.86 -12.54 -14.40
N GLU A 141 11.26 -13.42 -15.32
CA GLU A 141 10.52 -14.66 -15.60
C GLU A 141 10.49 -15.59 -14.37
N SER A 142 11.61 -15.73 -13.66
CA SER A 142 11.67 -16.52 -12.42
C SER A 142 10.77 -15.94 -11.33
N ILE A 143 10.78 -14.62 -11.13
CA ILE A 143 9.92 -13.93 -10.16
C ILE A 143 8.47 -14.09 -10.54
N PHE A 144 8.10 -13.87 -11.80
CA PHE A 144 6.73 -13.99 -12.28
C PHE A 144 6.16 -15.41 -12.08
N ASN A 145 6.98 -16.44 -12.33
CA ASN A 145 6.60 -17.82 -12.06
C ASN A 145 6.51 -18.13 -10.56
N ASN A 146 7.30 -17.44 -9.73
CA ASN A 146 7.37 -17.71 -8.30
C ASN A 146 6.38 -16.92 -7.45
N VAL A 147 5.93 -15.76 -7.92
CA VAL A 147 5.04 -14.86 -7.20
C VAL A 147 3.73 -14.74 -7.99
N PRO A 148 2.66 -15.46 -7.58
CA PRO A 148 1.38 -15.39 -8.29
C PRO A 148 0.82 -13.96 -8.30
N SER A 149 0.35 -13.51 -9.46
CA SER A 149 -0.18 -12.16 -9.68
C SER A 149 -1.37 -12.18 -10.64
N GLY A 150 -2.42 -11.42 -10.35
CA GLY A 150 -3.65 -11.38 -11.14
C GLY A 150 -4.93 -11.35 -10.30
N VAL A 151 -6.05 -11.05 -10.94
CA VAL A 151 -7.37 -11.07 -10.30
C VAL A 151 -7.83 -12.52 -10.12
N GLY A 152 -8.09 -12.92 -8.88
CA GLY A 152 -8.58 -14.28 -8.57
C GLY A 152 -7.51 -15.36 -8.55
N GLU A 153 -6.24 -14.99 -8.73
CA GLU A 153 -5.12 -15.90 -8.59
C GLU A 153 -5.01 -16.43 -7.16
N THR A 154 -4.57 -17.67 -7.06
CA THR A 154 -4.39 -18.37 -5.78
C THR A 154 -2.91 -18.53 -5.43
N GLY A 155 -2.60 -18.44 -4.15
CA GLY A 155 -1.26 -18.67 -3.60
C GLY A 155 -0.80 -20.11 -3.79
N LYS A 156 0.50 -20.31 -3.59
CA LYS A 156 1.14 -21.63 -3.63
C LYS A 156 0.74 -22.53 -2.45
N ILE A 157 0.31 -21.92 -1.35
CA ILE A 157 -0.07 -22.61 -0.13
C ILE A 157 -1.58 -22.76 -0.03
N LYS A 158 -2.04 -23.83 0.60
CA LYS A 158 -3.45 -24.05 0.92
C LYS A 158 -3.58 -24.11 2.43
N LEU A 159 -4.27 -23.13 2.99
CA LEU A 159 -4.55 -23.06 4.43
C LEU A 159 -5.99 -23.47 4.71
N SER A 160 -6.16 -24.25 5.78
CA SER A 160 -7.43 -24.36 6.49
C SER A 160 -7.76 -23.05 7.21
N PHE A 161 -8.99 -22.92 7.73
CA PHE A 161 -9.36 -21.73 8.49
C PHE A 161 -8.64 -21.62 9.82
N SER A 162 -8.31 -22.73 10.48
CA SER A 162 -7.53 -22.71 11.71
C SER A 162 -6.11 -22.22 11.46
N GLU A 163 -5.46 -22.67 10.39
CA GLU A 163 -4.11 -22.19 10.03
C GLU A 163 -4.15 -20.73 9.59
N LEU A 164 -5.21 -20.31 8.88
CA LEU A 164 -5.40 -18.89 8.58
C LEU A 164 -5.57 -18.08 9.88
N ASP A 165 -6.32 -18.57 10.87
CA ASP A 165 -6.49 -17.85 12.14
C ASP A 165 -5.15 -17.63 12.86
N GLU A 166 -4.21 -18.57 12.74
CA GLU A 166 -2.84 -18.38 13.24
C GLU A 166 -2.09 -17.27 12.48
N VAL A 167 -2.25 -17.18 11.16
CA VAL A 167 -1.72 -16.06 10.35
C VAL A 167 -2.29 -14.72 10.83
N LEU A 168 -3.62 -14.66 11.06
CA LEU A 168 -4.31 -13.45 11.48
C LEU A 168 -3.85 -12.94 12.85
N VAL A 169 -3.45 -13.83 13.74
CA VAL A 169 -2.98 -13.47 15.09
C VAL A 169 -1.48 -13.16 15.12
N ASN A 170 -0.66 -13.91 14.39
CA ASN A 170 0.79 -13.85 14.51
C ASN A 170 1.48 -12.99 13.44
N GLY A 171 0.79 -12.63 12.37
CA GLY A 171 1.33 -11.79 11.29
C GLY A 171 2.59 -12.37 10.67
N ALA A 172 3.53 -11.51 10.29
CA ALA A 172 4.77 -11.93 9.63
C ALA A 172 5.60 -12.94 10.45
N LYS A 173 5.44 -12.99 11.77
CA LYS A 173 6.10 -13.99 12.61
C LYS A 173 5.67 -15.42 12.24
N TRP A 174 4.40 -15.63 11.92
CA TRP A 174 3.92 -16.92 11.42
C TRP A 174 4.68 -17.36 10.16
N ALA A 175 4.93 -16.43 9.24
CA ALA A 175 5.68 -16.71 8.01
C ALA A 175 7.09 -17.22 8.34
N VAL A 176 7.79 -16.55 9.25
CA VAL A 176 9.15 -16.94 9.70
C VAL A 176 9.14 -18.32 10.35
N GLU A 177 8.19 -18.59 11.24
CA GLU A 177 8.02 -19.90 11.92
C GLU A 177 7.74 -21.04 10.92
N HIS A 178 7.20 -20.71 9.73
CA HIS A 178 6.93 -21.64 8.64
C HIS A 178 8.01 -21.64 7.53
N GLY A 179 9.18 -21.04 7.80
CA GLY A 179 10.34 -21.08 6.90
C GLY A 179 10.37 -19.99 5.82
N TYR A 180 9.46 -19.03 5.87
CA TYR A 180 9.46 -17.88 4.98
C TYR A 180 10.19 -16.71 5.61
N GLY A 181 11.44 -16.47 5.19
CA GLY A 181 12.24 -15.34 5.64
C GLY A 181 12.98 -15.64 6.95
N THR A 182 13.34 -14.60 7.70
CA THR A 182 14.16 -14.71 8.91
C THR A 182 13.67 -13.78 10.02
N GLU A 183 14.03 -14.06 11.28
CA GLU A 183 13.67 -13.19 12.41
C GLU A 183 14.22 -11.77 12.27
N LYS A 184 15.42 -11.60 11.69
CA LYS A 184 16.02 -10.28 11.43
C LYS A 184 15.11 -9.41 10.54
N ASP A 185 14.37 -10.03 9.61
CA ASP A 185 13.47 -9.27 8.74
C ASP A 185 12.37 -8.57 9.53
N LEU A 186 11.92 -9.14 10.65
CA LEU A 186 10.83 -8.61 11.47
C LEU A 186 11.18 -7.27 12.11
N GLU A 187 12.45 -7.05 12.47
CA GLU A 187 12.97 -5.80 13.06
C GLU A 187 12.84 -4.59 12.13
N HIS A 188 12.68 -4.84 10.83
CA HIS A 188 12.55 -3.83 9.78
C HIS A 188 11.11 -3.69 9.26
N LEU A 189 10.13 -4.28 9.96
CA LEU A 189 8.73 -4.13 9.62
C LEU A 189 8.07 -3.18 10.61
N GLU A 190 7.23 -2.30 10.10
CA GLU A 190 6.34 -1.53 10.95
C GLU A 190 5.57 -2.46 11.90
N SER A 191 5.51 -2.08 13.19
CA SER A 191 4.92 -2.91 14.25
C SER A 191 5.50 -4.33 14.33
N MET A 192 6.75 -4.54 13.91
CA MET A 192 7.37 -5.86 13.79
C MET A 192 6.59 -6.84 12.89
N GLY A 193 5.77 -6.31 11.98
CA GLY A 193 4.91 -7.08 11.08
C GLY A 193 3.73 -7.78 11.78
N CYS A 194 3.37 -7.34 12.99
CA CYS A 194 2.26 -7.89 13.76
C CYS A 194 1.61 -6.82 14.66
N MET A 195 0.38 -6.44 14.32
CA MET A 195 -0.44 -5.55 15.12
C MET A 195 -1.08 -6.33 16.28
N LYS A 196 -0.92 -5.79 17.49
CA LYS A 196 -1.53 -6.33 18.71
C LYS A 196 -3.04 -6.16 18.68
N GLY A 197 -3.76 -7.03 19.39
CA GLY A 197 -5.22 -6.96 19.50
C GLY A 197 -5.96 -7.60 18.31
N ALA A 198 -5.27 -8.24 17.38
CA ALA A 198 -5.91 -9.02 16.34
C ALA A 198 -6.71 -10.19 16.93
N ASP A 199 -7.96 -10.34 16.49
CA ASP A 199 -8.85 -11.43 16.90
C ASP A 199 -9.55 -12.02 15.67
N ALA A 200 -9.14 -13.24 15.32
CA ALA A 200 -9.66 -13.98 14.17
C ALA A 200 -11.16 -14.34 14.30
N SER A 201 -11.74 -14.31 15.51
CA SER A 201 -13.18 -14.52 15.73
C SER A 201 -14.04 -13.33 15.27
N LYS A 202 -13.42 -12.16 15.10
CA LYS A 202 -14.07 -10.92 14.63
C LYS A 202 -14.06 -10.80 13.11
N VAL A 203 -13.49 -11.78 12.43
CA VAL A 203 -13.41 -11.86 10.97
C VAL A 203 -14.46 -12.85 10.47
N SER A 204 -15.23 -12.45 9.46
CA SER A 204 -16.28 -13.29 8.89
C SER A 204 -15.71 -14.51 8.16
N ASN A 205 -16.51 -15.59 8.10
CA ASN A 205 -16.17 -16.75 7.26
C ASN A 205 -16.04 -16.38 5.78
N GLU A 206 -16.75 -15.34 5.31
CA GLU A 206 -16.64 -14.89 3.92
C GLU A 206 -15.27 -14.26 3.65
N ALA A 207 -14.77 -13.43 4.57
CA ALA A 207 -13.42 -12.88 4.47
C ALA A 207 -12.37 -13.99 4.46
N LYS A 208 -12.51 -14.99 5.35
CA LYS A 208 -11.61 -16.16 5.39
C LYS A 208 -11.67 -16.98 4.10
N LYS A 209 -12.85 -17.23 3.53
CA LYS A 209 -13.02 -17.92 2.23
C LYS A 209 -12.31 -17.19 1.09
N ARG A 210 -12.40 -15.86 1.07
CA ARG A 210 -11.75 -15.02 0.05
C ARG A 210 -10.24 -14.93 0.25
N GLY A 211 -9.79 -14.85 1.50
CA GLY A 211 -8.39 -14.65 1.88
C GLY A 211 -7.53 -15.90 1.86
N ALA A 212 -8.00 -17.02 2.44
CA ALA A 212 -7.22 -18.26 2.54
C ALA A 212 -6.53 -18.69 1.23
N PRO A 213 -7.19 -18.68 0.05
CA PRO A 213 -6.53 -19.05 -1.19
C PRO A 213 -5.62 -17.97 -1.77
N GLN A 214 -5.62 -16.73 -1.27
CA GLN A 214 -4.89 -15.59 -1.83
C GLN A 214 -3.62 -15.23 -1.06
N LEU A 215 -3.30 -15.93 0.03
CA LEU A 215 -2.11 -15.64 0.82
C LEU A 215 -0.85 -15.98 0.02
N GLY A 216 0.10 -15.05 -0.01
CA GLY A 216 1.27 -15.12 -0.87
C GLY A 216 0.94 -14.83 -2.34
N THR A 217 0.13 -13.80 -2.60
CA THR A 217 -0.13 -13.32 -3.97
C THR A 217 0.00 -11.81 -4.04
N LEU A 218 0.46 -11.31 -5.19
CA LEU A 218 0.61 -9.88 -5.41
C LEU A 218 -0.75 -9.20 -5.60
N GLY A 219 -1.60 -9.81 -6.43
CA GLY A 219 -2.89 -9.27 -6.80
C GLY A 219 -2.95 -8.48 -8.09
N ALA A 220 -3.82 -7.46 -8.10
CA ALA A 220 -4.14 -6.63 -9.25
C ALA A 220 -4.36 -5.18 -8.78
N GLY A 221 -4.72 -4.28 -9.70
CA GLY A 221 -4.88 -2.86 -9.40
C GLY A 221 -3.54 -2.15 -9.41
N ASN A 222 -3.25 -1.37 -8.37
CA ASN A 222 -1.99 -0.66 -8.20
C ASN A 222 -0.88 -1.51 -7.55
N HIS A 223 -1.12 -2.81 -7.34
CA HIS A 223 -0.13 -3.72 -6.77
C HIS A 223 0.91 -4.14 -7.80
N PHE A 224 2.18 -4.05 -7.42
CA PHE A 224 3.30 -4.32 -8.30
C PHE A 224 4.51 -4.83 -7.53
N LEU A 225 5.43 -5.41 -8.28
CA LEU A 225 6.77 -5.76 -7.84
C LEU A 225 7.74 -5.15 -8.85
N GLU A 226 8.66 -4.32 -8.37
CA GLU A 226 9.62 -3.62 -9.22
C GLU A 226 11.06 -3.92 -8.80
N ILE A 227 11.91 -4.21 -9.77
CA ILE A 227 13.36 -4.15 -9.60
C ILE A 227 13.79 -2.76 -10.04
N GLN A 228 14.38 -2.01 -9.12
CA GLN A 228 14.70 -0.60 -9.29
C GLN A 228 16.21 -0.38 -9.21
N LYS A 229 16.67 0.80 -9.66
CA LYS A 229 18.01 1.29 -9.38
C LYS A 229 17.91 2.57 -8.55
N VAL A 230 18.83 2.75 -7.62
CA VAL A 230 19.06 4.02 -6.94
C VAL A 230 19.70 4.99 -7.95
N ASP A 231 18.94 5.92 -8.50
CA ASP A 231 19.49 6.87 -9.49
C ASP A 231 20.25 8.03 -8.83
N LYS A 232 19.74 8.51 -7.69
CA LYS A 232 20.31 9.65 -6.96
C LYS A 232 20.30 9.42 -5.45
N ILE A 233 21.38 9.81 -4.78
CA ILE A 233 21.42 9.89 -3.31
C ILE A 233 21.48 11.35 -2.87
N TYR A 234 20.48 11.80 -2.13
CA TYR A 234 20.37 13.17 -1.62
C TYR A 234 20.98 13.35 -0.23
N LEU A 235 20.80 12.36 0.64
CA LEU A 235 21.30 12.36 2.02
C LEU A 235 22.21 11.13 2.23
N PRO A 236 23.51 11.21 1.89
CA PRO A 236 24.41 10.07 1.93
C PRO A 236 24.51 9.40 3.30
N GLU A 237 24.44 10.16 4.38
CA GLU A 237 24.53 9.62 5.74
C GLU A 237 23.31 8.78 6.10
N VAL A 238 22.11 9.25 5.76
CA VAL A 238 20.84 8.52 5.96
C VAL A 238 20.77 7.30 5.06
N ALA A 239 21.14 7.45 3.78
CA ALA A 239 21.15 6.36 2.82
C ALA A 239 22.05 5.20 3.29
N ARG A 240 23.24 5.50 3.85
CA ARG A 240 24.12 4.47 4.44
C ARG A 240 23.46 3.72 5.60
N VAL A 241 22.70 4.40 6.46
CA VAL A 241 21.93 3.74 7.55
C VAL A 241 20.91 2.75 6.98
N PHE A 242 20.28 3.10 5.85
CA PHE A 242 19.35 2.22 5.13
C PHE A 242 20.05 1.14 4.26
N GLY A 243 21.38 1.05 4.31
CA GLY A 243 22.14 0.12 3.47
C GLY A 243 22.11 0.47 1.98
N ILE A 244 21.80 1.74 1.65
CA ILE A 244 21.90 2.32 0.31
C ILE A 244 23.22 3.09 0.23
N GLU A 245 24.23 2.46 -0.33
CA GLU A 245 25.61 2.95 -0.26
C GLU A 245 26.04 3.73 -1.51
N ARG A 246 25.39 3.50 -2.65
CA ARG A 246 25.82 4.05 -3.95
C ARG A 246 24.67 4.21 -4.95
N GLU A 247 24.81 5.21 -5.81
CA GLU A 247 24.00 5.31 -7.03
C GLU A 247 24.31 4.10 -7.94
N GLY A 248 23.28 3.58 -8.62
CA GLY A 248 23.33 2.34 -9.39
C GLY A 248 23.11 1.06 -8.56
N GLN A 249 22.97 1.14 -7.23
CA GLN A 249 22.58 0.01 -6.41
C GLN A 249 21.17 -0.47 -6.78
N VAL A 250 20.99 -1.78 -6.87
CA VAL A 250 19.70 -2.39 -7.20
C VAL A 250 18.86 -2.55 -5.93
N THR A 251 17.57 -2.24 -6.03
CA THR A 251 16.58 -2.45 -4.97
C THR A 251 15.37 -3.20 -5.52
N VAL A 252 14.56 -3.76 -4.63
CA VAL A 252 13.28 -4.39 -5.00
C VAL A 252 12.17 -3.78 -4.16
N LEU A 253 11.12 -3.31 -4.82
CA LEU A 253 9.93 -2.74 -4.18
C LEU A 253 8.76 -3.70 -4.34
N ILE A 254 8.11 -4.04 -3.23
CA ILE A 254 6.91 -4.89 -3.19
C ILE A 254 5.75 -4.01 -2.72
N HIS A 255 4.71 -3.89 -3.53
CA HIS A 255 3.50 -3.16 -3.18
C HIS A 255 2.29 -4.09 -3.29
N THR A 256 1.72 -4.42 -2.14
CA THR A 256 0.50 -5.22 -2.01
C THR A 256 -0.07 -5.09 -0.60
N GLY A 257 -1.29 -5.56 -0.40
CA GLY A 257 -2.00 -5.50 0.88
C GLY A 257 -2.66 -6.81 1.27
N SER A 258 -3.80 -6.67 1.94
CA SER A 258 -4.59 -7.77 2.50
C SER A 258 -5.48 -8.46 1.46
N ARG A 259 -5.37 -8.10 0.19
CA ARG A 259 -6.05 -8.81 -0.91
C ARG A 259 -7.58 -8.76 -0.75
N GLY A 260 -8.28 -9.79 -1.22
CA GLY A 260 -9.73 -9.91 -1.03
C GLY A 260 -10.15 -10.06 0.43
N PHE A 261 -9.22 -10.38 1.34
CA PHE A 261 -9.50 -10.56 2.77
C PHE A 261 -9.88 -9.23 3.43
N GLY A 262 -8.99 -8.24 3.44
CA GLY A 262 -9.28 -6.95 4.08
C GLY A 262 -10.41 -6.18 3.40
N HIS A 263 -10.54 -6.31 2.08
CA HIS A 263 -11.69 -5.73 1.37
C HIS A 263 -13.01 -6.29 1.92
N GLN A 264 -13.09 -7.60 2.18
CA GLN A 264 -14.28 -8.21 2.74
C GLN A 264 -14.50 -7.77 4.18
N VAL A 265 -13.45 -7.68 5.01
CA VAL A 265 -13.53 -7.15 6.38
C VAL A 265 -14.09 -5.72 6.39
N CYS A 266 -13.53 -4.81 5.58
CA CYS A 266 -14.03 -3.44 5.46
C CYS A 266 -15.51 -3.41 5.03
N THR A 267 -15.88 -4.22 4.02
CA THR A 267 -17.27 -4.35 3.54
C THR A 267 -18.22 -4.83 4.64
N ASP A 268 -17.80 -5.81 5.43
CA ASP A 268 -18.62 -6.40 6.50
C ASP A 268 -18.85 -5.38 7.61
N TYR A 269 -17.81 -4.67 8.04
CA TYR A 269 -17.92 -3.68 9.10
C TYR A 269 -18.67 -2.42 8.65
N LEU A 270 -18.52 -1.96 7.42
CA LEU A 270 -19.39 -0.90 6.88
C LEU A 270 -20.87 -1.28 7.05
N ARG A 271 -21.27 -2.49 6.65
CA ARG A 271 -22.66 -2.96 6.79
C ARG A 271 -23.12 -3.07 8.24
N ILE A 272 -22.26 -3.56 9.14
CA ILE A 272 -22.55 -3.65 10.58
C ILE A 272 -22.80 -2.25 11.15
N LEU A 273 -21.90 -1.30 10.88
CA LEU A 273 -21.99 0.06 11.37
C LEU A 273 -23.18 0.82 10.79
N GLU A 274 -23.45 0.66 9.49
CA GLU A 274 -24.63 1.24 8.86
C GLU A 274 -25.93 0.75 9.50
N SER A 275 -26.01 -0.54 9.84
CA SER A 275 -27.18 -1.12 10.49
C SER A 275 -27.33 -0.65 11.94
N LYS A 276 -26.21 -0.54 12.66
CA LYS A 276 -26.19 -0.20 14.08
C LYS A 276 -26.39 1.29 14.35
N PHE A 277 -25.79 2.16 13.53
CA PHE A 277 -25.74 3.60 13.73
C PHE A 277 -26.56 4.35 12.67
N LYS A 278 -27.76 3.84 12.35
CA LYS A 278 -28.69 4.42 11.35
C LYS A 278 -29.02 5.89 11.57
N ASP A 279 -29.08 6.33 12.82
CA ASP A 279 -29.36 7.74 13.11
C ASP A 279 -28.17 8.65 12.82
N LYS A 280 -26.94 8.14 12.92
CA LYS A 280 -25.73 8.88 12.48
C LYS A 280 -25.69 8.99 10.95
N LEU A 281 -26.06 7.94 10.22
CA LEU A 281 -26.05 7.93 8.74
C LEU A 281 -26.83 9.09 8.11
N LYS A 282 -27.97 9.49 8.71
CA LYS A 282 -28.82 10.56 8.16
C LYS A 282 -28.10 11.92 8.09
N ASN A 283 -27.06 12.10 8.90
CA ASN A 283 -26.34 13.36 9.05
C ASN A 283 -24.93 13.32 8.43
N LEU A 284 -24.56 12.22 7.77
CA LEU A 284 -23.25 12.10 7.12
C LEU A 284 -23.34 12.55 5.67
N PRO A 285 -22.31 13.25 5.15
CA PRO A 285 -22.27 13.66 3.74
C PRO A 285 -22.04 12.46 2.81
N ASP A 286 -21.46 11.37 3.32
CA ASP A 286 -21.31 10.09 2.64
C ASP A 286 -21.55 8.93 3.63
N ARG A 287 -22.16 7.84 3.15
CA ARG A 287 -22.39 6.63 3.96
C ARG A 287 -21.10 5.93 4.32
N GLU A 288 -20.07 6.01 3.49
CA GLU A 288 -18.76 5.39 3.72
C GLU A 288 -17.99 6.08 4.86
N LEU A 289 -18.41 7.28 5.28
CA LEU A 289 -17.90 7.99 6.47
C LEU A 289 -18.54 7.51 7.78
N ILE A 290 -19.33 6.44 7.74
CA ILE A 290 -19.84 5.83 8.96
C ILE A 290 -18.67 5.40 9.85
N TYR A 291 -18.82 5.61 11.16
CA TYR A 291 -17.80 5.28 12.14
C TYR A 291 -18.42 4.64 13.38
N ALA A 292 -17.62 3.81 14.04
CA ALA A 292 -17.91 3.25 15.34
C ALA A 292 -17.35 4.19 16.42
N PRO A 293 -18.17 4.76 17.31
CA PRO A 293 -17.65 5.57 18.42
C PRO A 293 -16.74 4.76 19.35
N SER A 294 -15.71 5.39 19.89
CA SER A 294 -14.83 4.77 20.89
C SER A 294 -15.62 4.20 22.08
N GLY A 295 -15.12 3.12 22.67
CA GLY A 295 -15.77 2.40 23.77
C GLY A 295 -17.01 1.57 23.39
N THR A 296 -17.42 1.59 22.11
CA THR A 296 -18.45 0.66 21.62
C THR A 296 -17.85 -0.69 21.25
N ARG A 297 -18.62 -1.76 21.43
CA ARG A 297 -18.23 -3.10 20.99
C ARG A 297 -17.92 -3.13 19.49
N GLU A 298 -18.68 -2.42 18.66
CA GLU A 298 -18.45 -2.37 17.22
C GLU A 298 -17.10 -1.73 16.87
N CYS A 299 -16.62 -0.76 17.65
CA CYS A 299 -15.31 -0.15 17.48
C CYS A 299 -14.19 -1.13 17.84
N GLU A 300 -14.30 -1.82 18.97
CA GLU A 300 -13.33 -2.84 19.42
C GLU A 300 -13.29 -4.05 18.47
N ASP A 301 -14.46 -4.54 18.05
CA ASP A 301 -14.58 -5.66 17.12
C ASP A 301 -13.97 -5.28 15.76
N TYR A 302 -14.23 -4.06 15.25
CA TYR A 302 -13.64 -3.60 13.98
C TYR A 302 -12.13 -3.42 14.08
N PHE A 303 -11.62 -2.78 15.15
CA PHE A 303 -10.19 -2.62 15.35
C PHE A 303 -9.47 -3.97 15.38
N SER A 304 -10.03 -4.96 16.08
CA SER A 304 -9.47 -6.31 16.15
C SER A 304 -9.49 -7.03 14.79
N ALA A 305 -10.53 -6.85 13.98
CA ALA A 305 -10.61 -7.42 12.63
C ALA A 305 -9.70 -6.70 11.62
N MET A 306 -9.52 -5.39 11.76
CA MET A 306 -8.57 -4.60 10.98
C MET A 306 -7.13 -5.01 11.32
N ALA A 307 -6.80 -5.17 12.60
CA ALA A 307 -5.50 -5.67 13.04
C ALA A 307 -5.20 -7.07 12.47
N ALA A 308 -6.21 -7.97 12.46
CA ALA A 308 -6.10 -9.27 11.79
C ALA A 308 -5.84 -9.14 10.28
N SER A 309 -6.46 -8.16 9.61
CA SER A 309 -6.23 -7.87 8.19
C SER A 309 -4.82 -7.32 7.91
N ALA A 310 -4.29 -6.50 8.82
CA ALA A 310 -2.91 -6.02 8.74
C ALA A 310 -1.91 -7.17 8.91
N ASN A 311 -2.14 -8.05 9.89
CA ASN A 311 -1.32 -9.25 10.10
C ASN A 311 -1.30 -10.16 8.86
N TYR A 312 -2.45 -10.34 8.21
CA TYR A 312 -2.54 -11.04 6.93
C TYR A 312 -1.66 -10.37 5.85
N ALA A 313 -1.73 -9.05 5.70
CA ALA A 313 -0.99 -8.30 4.68
C ALA A 313 0.53 -8.31 4.91
N TRP A 314 1.01 -8.12 6.13
CA TRP A 314 2.43 -8.28 6.46
C TRP A 314 2.92 -9.70 6.17
N THR A 315 2.14 -10.73 6.50
CA THR A 315 2.43 -12.13 6.16
C THR A 315 2.53 -12.32 4.65
N ASN A 316 1.58 -11.75 3.90
CA ASN A 316 1.56 -11.80 2.44
C ASN A 316 2.83 -11.19 1.84
N ARG A 317 3.21 -9.97 2.25
CA ARG A 317 4.46 -9.31 1.81
C ARG A 317 5.69 -10.12 2.19
N HIS A 318 5.69 -10.76 3.36
CA HIS A 318 6.81 -11.57 3.85
C HIS A 318 7.02 -12.85 3.04
N MET A 319 5.94 -13.55 2.69
CA MET A 319 6.02 -14.72 1.80
C MET A 319 6.48 -14.35 0.39
N ILE A 320 5.98 -13.23 -0.16
CA ILE A 320 6.40 -12.73 -1.48
C ILE A 320 7.90 -12.40 -1.47
N MET A 321 8.38 -11.71 -0.44
CA MET A 321 9.81 -11.44 -0.24
C MET A 321 10.65 -12.72 -0.24
N HIS A 322 10.19 -13.77 0.44
CA HIS A 322 10.90 -15.05 0.46
C HIS A 322 11.04 -15.65 -0.95
N TRP A 323 9.96 -15.67 -1.74
CA TRP A 323 10.04 -16.19 -3.12
C TRP A 323 10.85 -15.31 -4.07
N ILE A 324 10.89 -14.00 -3.83
CA ILE A 324 11.82 -13.11 -4.54
C ILE A 324 13.26 -13.51 -4.25
N ARG A 325 13.62 -13.76 -2.97
CA ARG A 325 14.95 -14.24 -2.61
C ARG A 325 15.29 -15.56 -3.31
N GLU A 326 14.37 -16.52 -3.34
CA GLU A 326 14.56 -17.76 -4.10
C GLU A 326 14.80 -17.51 -5.59
N SER A 327 14.03 -16.61 -6.22
CA SER A 327 14.22 -16.25 -7.63
C SER A 327 15.60 -15.64 -7.90
N PHE A 328 16.07 -14.73 -7.04
CA PHE A 328 17.39 -14.13 -7.18
C PHE A 328 18.51 -15.17 -6.99
N ILE A 329 18.43 -16.01 -5.95
CA ILE A 329 19.41 -17.09 -5.69
C ILE A 329 19.46 -18.05 -6.89
N ASN A 330 18.30 -18.47 -7.38
CA ASN A 330 18.21 -19.46 -8.46
C ASN A 330 18.66 -18.91 -9.81
N THR A 331 18.40 -17.66 -10.12
CA THR A 331 18.79 -17.05 -11.40
C THR A 331 20.25 -16.60 -11.40
N LEU A 332 20.72 -15.97 -10.33
CA LEU A 332 22.09 -15.44 -10.26
C LEU A 332 23.11 -16.48 -9.82
N LYS A 333 22.67 -17.62 -9.24
CA LYS A 333 23.53 -18.67 -8.67
C LYS A 333 24.50 -18.11 -7.62
N MET A 334 24.04 -17.12 -6.86
CA MET A 334 24.76 -16.46 -5.78
C MET A 334 24.11 -16.77 -4.43
N LYS A 335 24.88 -16.71 -3.34
CA LYS A 335 24.33 -16.83 -1.99
C LYS A 335 23.53 -15.58 -1.63
N LEU A 336 22.54 -15.75 -0.76
CA LEU A 336 21.70 -14.63 -0.31
C LEU A 336 22.53 -13.50 0.35
N GLU A 337 23.57 -13.87 1.11
CA GLU A 337 24.52 -12.93 1.74
C GLU A 337 25.23 -12.05 0.73
N ASP A 338 25.66 -12.62 -0.41
CA ASP A 338 26.33 -11.90 -1.49
C ASP A 338 25.34 -11.00 -2.25
N ILE A 339 24.12 -11.48 -2.48
CA ILE A 339 23.05 -10.73 -3.14
C ILE A 339 22.60 -9.56 -2.25
N GLY A 340 22.52 -9.77 -0.94
CA GLY A 340 22.21 -8.74 0.06
C GLY A 340 20.75 -8.27 0.07
N LEU A 341 19.78 -9.10 -0.32
CA LEU A 341 18.31 -8.84 -0.33
C LEU A 341 17.72 -8.65 1.09
N GLU A 342 18.20 -7.64 1.79
CA GLU A 342 17.78 -7.29 3.15
C GLU A 342 16.65 -6.25 3.13
N VAL A 343 15.74 -6.35 4.09
CA VAL A 343 14.64 -5.39 4.24
C VAL A 343 15.20 -4.05 4.69
N VAL A 344 14.92 -2.99 3.94
CA VAL A 344 15.15 -1.62 4.39
C VAL A 344 14.07 -1.26 5.38
N TYR A 345 12.81 -1.29 4.91
CA TYR A 345 11.63 -1.11 5.74
C TYR A 345 10.36 -1.64 5.05
N ASP A 346 9.33 -1.93 5.83
CA ASP A 346 7.95 -2.24 5.39
C ASP A 346 6.97 -1.31 6.12
N VAL A 347 6.13 -0.61 5.37
CA VAL A 347 5.19 0.39 5.91
C VAL A 347 3.81 0.26 5.27
N ALA A 348 2.78 0.37 6.11
CA ALA A 348 1.38 0.46 5.73
C ALA A 348 1.03 1.87 5.23
N HIS A 349 0.10 1.98 4.28
CA HIS A 349 -0.48 3.28 3.89
C HIS A 349 -2.01 3.30 3.94
N ASN A 350 -2.64 2.21 4.38
CA ASN A 350 -4.08 2.10 4.67
C ASN A 350 -4.27 1.43 6.04
N ILE A 351 -4.12 2.17 7.14
CA ILE A 351 -4.19 1.61 8.49
C ILE A 351 -4.70 2.65 9.49
N ALA A 352 -5.25 2.17 10.61
CA ALA A 352 -5.45 3.00 11.80
C ALA A 352 -4.60 2.48 12.94
N LYS A 353 -4.03 3.39 13.74
CA LYS A 353 -3.15 3.07 14.85
C LYS A 353 -3.52 3.87 16.09
N ILE A 354 -3.23 3.29 17.24
CA ILE A 354 -3.27 3.98 18.53
C ILE A 354 -1.83 4.41 18.80
N GLU A 355 -1.61 5.71 18.94
CA GLU A 355 -0.30 6.34 19.11
C GLU A 355 -0.33 7.31 20.29
N GLU A 356 0.81 7.56 20.92
CA GLU A 356 0.97 8.43 22.11
C GLU A 356 1.30 9.89 21.77
#